data_AF-A0A520DHE0-F1
#
_entry.id   AF-A0A520DHE0-F1
#
_cell.length_a   1.000
_cell.length_b   1.000
_cell.length_c   1.000
_cell.angle_alpha   90.00
_cell.angle_beta   90.00
_cell.angle_gamma   90.00
#
_symmetry.space_group_name_H-M   'P 1'
#
loop_
_entity.id
_entity.type
_entity.pdbx_description
1 polymer ?
#
loop_
_entity_poly.entity_id
_entity_poly.type
_entity_poly.pdbx_seq_one_letter_code
_entity_poly.pdbx_strand_id
1 'polypeptide(L)' 'LLPPGRQSAFDYRMDPVPRVGEHTESILQSLGRSAEDIAALRAAKAI' A
#
# COMPACT_ATOMS: atom_id res chain seq x y z
N LEU A 1 24.18 28.77 1.92
CA LEU A 1 22.78 29.08 2.29
C LEU A 1 21.87 28.10 1.57
N LEU A 2 21.04 27.36 2.32
CA LEU A 2 20.04 26.46 1.71
C LEU A 2 18.86 27.29 1.19
N PRO A 3 18.19 26.88 0.09
CA PRO A 3 17.11 27.66 -0.50
C PRO A 3 15.92 27.81 0.45
N PRO A 4 15.26 28.99 0.50
CA PRO A 4 14.05 29.20 1.28
C PRO A 4 12.92 28.33 0.70
N GLY A 5 12.42 27.38 1.48
CA GLY A 5 11.36 26.45 1.04
C GLY A 5 11.45 25.01 1.56
N ARG A 6 12.44 24.66 2.40
CA ARG A 6 12.44 23.35 3.07
C ARG A 6 11.39 23.32 4.18
N GLN A 7 10.39 22.46 4.02
CA GLN A 7 9.41 22.15 5.07
C GLN A 7 10.09 21.23 6.09
N SER A 8 10.13 21.68 7.35
CA SER A 8 10.72 20.98 8.50
C SER A 8 9.67 20.52 9.53
N ALA A 9 8.38 20.66 9.19
CA ALA A 9 7.27 20.29 10.07
C ALA A 9 7.13 18.77 10.25
N PHE A 10 7.75 17.97 9.37
CA PHE A 10 7.81 16.52 9.47
C PHE A 10 9.02 15.97 8.70
N ASP A 11 9.43 14.77 9.07
CA ASP A 11 10.44 14.02 8.36
C ASP A 11 9.84 13.32 7.14
N TYR A 12 10.46 13.49 5.97
CA TYR A 12 10.06 12.81 4.76
C TYR A 12 10.49 11.35 4.81
N ARG A 13 9.52 10.44 4.65
CA ARG A 13 9.82 9.01 4.50
C ARG A 13 10.04 8.68 3.03
N MET A 14 11.27 8.29 2.71
CA MET A 14 11.72 7.86 1.38
C MET A 14 11.98 6.34 1.38
N ASP A 15 11.02 5.57 1.88
CA ASP A 15 11.11 4.11 1.90
C ASP A 15 11.03 3.50 0.49
N PRO A 16 11.42 2.23 0.32
CA PRO A 16 11.30 1.54 -0.97
C PRO A 16 9.88 1.60 -1.53
N VAL A 17 9.80 1.68 -2.86
CA VAL A 17 8.53 1.54 -3.56
C VAL A 17 8.05 0.08 -3.44
N PRO A 18 6.82 -0.18 -2.99
CA PRO A 18 6.29 -1.55 -2.89
C PRO A 18 6.23 -2.24 -4.24
N ARG A 19 6.39 -3.56 -4.25
CA ARG A 19 6.19 -4.37 -5.46
C ARG A 19 4.70 -4.41 -5.83
N VAL A 20 4.42 -4.62 -7.12
CA VAL A 20 3.06 -4.92 -7.60
C VAL A 20 2.45 -6.08 -6.79
N GLY A 21 1.32 -5.82 -6.15
CA GLY A 21 0.57 -6.80 -5.37
C GLY A 21 1.02 -6.99 -3.92
N GLU A 22 2.04 -6.29 -3.45
CA GLU A 22 2.62 -6.48 -2.10
C GLU A 22 1.62 -6.27 -0.96
N HIS A 23 0.66 -5.35 -1.12
CA HIS A 23 -0.32 -5.02 -0.08
C HIS A 23 -1.75 -5.45 -0.42
N THR A 24 -1.97 -6.15 -1.53
CA THR A 24 -3.33 -6.50 -2.00
C THR A 24 -4.16 -7.20 -0.93
N GLU A 25 -3.59 -8.21 -0.27
CA GLU A 25 -4.30 -8.99 0.74
C GLU A 25 -4.56 -8.18 2.02
N SER A 26 -3.57 -7.42 2.50
CA SER A 26 -3.72 -6.57 3.68
C SER A 26 -4.80 -5.50 3.49
N ILE A 27 -4.88 -4.91 2.29
CA ILE A 27 -5.91 -3.91 1.95
C ILE A 27 -7.29 -4.56 1.86
N LEU A 28 -7.42 -5.73 1.23
CA LEU A 28 -8.71 -6.40 1.14
C LEU A 28 -9.24 -6.84 2.51
N GLN A 29 -8.36 -7.33 3.39
CA GLN A 29 -8.71 -7.65 4.77
C GLN A 29 -9.13 -6.42 5.57
N SER A 30 -8.44 -5.28 5.42
CA SER A 30 -8.83 -4.03 6.10
C SER A 30 -10.17 -3.48 5.64
N LEU A 31 -10.58 -3.81 4.40
CA LEU A 31 -11.90 -3.53 3.85
C LEU A 31 -12.97 -4.55 4.26
N GLY A 32 -12.64 -5.52 5.11
CA GLY A 32 -13.56 -6.51 5.66
C GLY A 32 -13.80 -7.75 4.78
N ARG A 33 -12.95 -8.01 3.79
CA ARG A 33 -13.02 -9.25 2.99
C ARG A 33 -12.47 -10.42 3.78
N SER A 34 -13.20 -11.54 3.74
CA SER A 34 -12.74 -12.78 4.36
C SER A 34 -11.64 -13.44 3.53
N ALA A 35 -10.99 -14.45 4.10
CA ALA A 35 -10.00 -15.25 3.36
C ALA A 35 -10.65 -16.00 2.18
N GLU A 36 -11.90 -16.44 2.32
CA GLU A 36 -12.65 -17.09 1.24
C GLU A 36 -12.95 -16.13 0.09
N ASP A 37 -13.37 -14.89 0.39
CA ASP A 37 -13.59 -13.85 -0.63
C ASP A 37 -12.31 -13.58 -1.43
N ILE A 38 -11.18 -13.45 -0.74
CA ILE A 38 -9.88 -13.17 -1.36
C ILE A 38 -9.42 -14.35 -2.21
N ALA A 39 -9.62 -15.58 -1.76
CA ALA A 39 -9.33 -16.78 -2.53
C ALA A 39 -10.17 -16.86 -3.81
N ALA A 40 -11.45 -16.49 -3.74
CA ALA A 40 -12.33 -16.44 -4.91
C ALA A 40 -11.86 -15.39 -5.95
N LEU A 41 -11.43 -14.21 -5.50
CA LEU A 41 -10.87 -13.17 -6.37
C LEU A 41 -9.58 -13.63 -7.06
N ARG A 42 -8.69 -14.31 -6.34
CA ARG A 42 -7.46 -14.91 -6.93
C ARG A 42 -7.80 -15.97 -7.96
N ALA A 43 -8.74 -16.87 -7.65
CA ALA A 43 -9.17 -17.92 -8.57
C ALA A 43 -9.76 -17.34 -9.87
N ALA A 44 -10.48 -16.22 -9.76
CA ALA A 44 -11.04 -15.48 -10.89
C ALA A 44 -10.00 -14.63 -11.66
N LYS A 45 -8.74 -14.56 -11.21
CA LYS A 45 -7.69 -13.64 -11.73
C LYS A 45 -8.11 -12.17 -11.73
N ALA A 46 -8.93 -11.78 -10.75
CA ALA A 46 -9.34 -10.39 -10.56
C ALA A 46 -8.32 -9.57 -9.76
N ILE A 47 -7.38 -10.25 -9.07
CA ILE A 47 -6.30 -9.70 -8.27
C ILE A 47 -5.02 -10.52 -8.40
#